data_AF-A0A6B2CM36-F1
#
_entry.id   AF-A0A6B2CM36-F1
#
_cell.length_a   1.000
_cell.length_b   1.000
_cell.length_c   1.000
_cell.angle_alpha   90.00
_cell.angle_beta   90.00
_cell.angle_gamma   90.00
#
_symmetry.space_group_name_H-M   'P 1'
#
loop_
_entity.id
_entity.type
_entity.pdbx_description
1 polymer ?
#
loop_
_entity_poly.entity_id
_entity_poly.type
_entity_poly.pdbx_seq_one_letter_code
_entity_poly.pdbx_strand_id
1 'polypeptide(L)'
;MAINTVVIINEAFKLFVYAYNGLVNLLQYILQETVFKANPTLANTYGNAIALLVSLTAIYLLLVFVSAFKKVLGVLIAIGWVLLIVAIILNIH
;
A
#
# COMPACT_ATOMS: atom_id res chain seq x y z
N MET A 1 23.53 12.84 -16.35
CA MET A 1 22.18 12.59 -16.92
C MET A 1 21.16 13.04 -15.87
N ALA A 2 20.49 14.16 -16.07
CA ALA A 2 19.48 14.62 -15.12
C ALA A 2 18.22 13.76 -15.30
N ILE A 3 17.81 13.04 -14.25
CA ILE A 3 16.55 12.31 -14.27
C ILE A 3 15.43 13.35 -14.28
N ASN A 4 14.59 13.32 -15.31
CA ASN A 4 13.46 14.24 -15.43
C ASN A 4 12.43 13.92 -14.32
N THR A 5 12.04 14.91 -13.54
CA THR A 5 11.02 14.80 -12.49
C THR A 5 9.69 14.24 -13.03
N VAL A 6 9.35 14.53 -14.29
CA VAL A 6 8.17 13.98 -14.97
C VAL A 6 8.26 12.45 -15.09
N VAL A 7 9.46 11.92 -15.36
CA VAL A 7 9.67 10.46 -15.47
C VAL A 7 9.47 9.79 -14.11
N ILE A 8 10.01 10.37 -13.04
CA ILE A 8 9.84 9.82 -11.67
C ILE A 8 8.37 9.77 -11.27
N ILE A 9 7.63 10.85 -11.52
CA ILE A 9 6.20 10.92 -11.19
C ILE A 9 5.41 9.86 -11.97
N ASN A 10 5.72 9.68 -13.26
CA ASN A 10 5.03 8.70 -14.10
C ASN A 10 5.28 7.27 -13.63
N GLU A 11 6.52 6.91 -13.29
CA GLU A 11 6.83 5.57 -12.80
C GLU A 11 6.22 5.30 -11.42
N ALA A 12 6.24 6.28 -10.51
CA ALA A 12 5.55 6.18 -9.22
C ALA A 12 4.03 6.00 -9.39
N PHE A 13 3.42 6.74 -10.31
CA PHE A 13 2.00 6.62 -10.61
C PHE A 13 1.65 5.24 -11.18
N LYS A 14 2.45 4.71 -12.12
CA LYS A 14 2.26 3.36 -12.65
C LYS A 14 2.32 2.29 -11.56
N LEU A 15 3.31 2.40 -10.65
CA LEU A 15 3.44 1.47 -9.52
C LEU A 15 2.21 1.52 -8.62
N PHE A 16 1.72 2.73 -8.31
CA PHE A 16 0.51 2.92 -7.51
C PHE A 16 -0.72 2.29 -8.18
N VAL A 17 -0.94 2.55 -9.48
CA VAL A 17 -2.06 1.98 -10.24
C VAL A 17 -1.95 0.46 -10.30
N TYR A 18 -0.76 -0.09 -10.50
CA TYR A 18 -0.53 -1.54 -10.52
C TYR A 18 -0.89 -2.18 -9.17
N ALA A 19 -0.40 -1.60 -8.07
CA ALA A 19 -0.69 -2.08 -6.72
C ALA A 19 -2.19 -1.99 -6.40
N TYR A 20 -2.84 -0.88 -6.77
CA TYR A 20 -4.29 -0.69 -6.61
C TYR A 20 -5.08 -1.75 -7.37
N ASN A 21 -4.80 -1.93 -8.66
CA ASN A 21 -5.49 -2.93 -9.48
C ASN A 21 -5.25 -4.35 -8.95
N GLY A 22 -4.04 -4.66 -8.47
CA GLY A 22 -3.72 -5.94 -7.84
C GLY A 22 -4.59 -6.21 -6.61
N LEU A 23 -4.77 -5.21 -5.75
CA LEU A 23 -5.65 -5.33 -4.57
C LEU A 23 -7.12 -5.45 -4.95
N VAL A 24 -7.60 -4.65 -5.90
CA VAL A 24 -8.98 -4.76 -6.39
C VAL A 24 -9.25 -6.17 -6.93
N ASN A 25 -8.34 -6.71 -7.75
CA ASN A 25 -8.48 -8.06 -8.30
C ASN A 25 -8.43 -9.13 -7.20
N LEU A 26 -7.55 -8.98 -6.20
CA LEU A 26 -7.47 -9.90 -5.07
C LEU A 26 -8.76 -9.91 -4.24
N LEU A 27 -9.30 -8.74 -3.92
CA LEU A 27 -10.55 -8.61 -3.19
C LEU A 27 -11.73 -9.17 -3.99
N GLN A 28 -11.81 -8.90 -5.30
CA GLN A 28 -12.82 -9.49 -6.18
C GLN A 28 -12.69 -11.01 -6.24
N TYR A 29 -11.48 -11.54 -6.35
CA TYR A 29 -11.23 -12.99 -6.37
C TYR A 29 -11.72 -13.66 -5.08
N ILE A 30 -11.40 -13.07 -3.92
CA ILE A 30 -11.88 -13.58 -2.62
C ILE A 30 -13.41 -13.59 -2.57
N LEU A 31 -14.07 -12.49 -2.97
CA LEU A 31 -15.53 -12.42 -2.99
C LEU A 31 -16.17 -13.40 -3.98
N GLN A 32 -15.52 -13.60 -5.13
CA GLN A 32 -15.95 -14.58 -6.13
C GLN A 32 -15.88 -16.00 -5.58
N GLU A 33 -14.75 -16.40 -5.01
CA GLU A 33 -14.57 -17.77 -4.50
C GLU A 33 -15.36 -18.07 -3.23
N THR A 34 -15.75 -17.05 -2.46
CA THR A 34 -16.49 -17.22 -1.21
C THR A 34 -17.98 -16.91 -1.36
N VAL A 35 -18.32 -15.62 -1.36
CA VAL A 35 -19.70 -15.14 -1.26
C VAL A 35 -20.49 -15.40 -2.54
N PHE A 36 -19.92 -15.09 -3.70
CA PHE A 36 -20.65 -15.20 -4.96
C PHE A 36 -20.77 -16.63 -5.46
N LYS A 37 -19.79 -17.49 -5.18
CA LYS A 37 -19.88 -18.93 -5.42
C LYS A 37 -20.97 -19.58 -4.57
N ALA A 38 -21.14 -19.13 -3.32
CA ALA A 38 -22.18 -19.62 -2.42
C ALA A 38 -23.59 -19.10 -2.78
N ASN A 39 -23.70 -17.83 -3.22
CA ASN A 39 -24.97 -17.25 -3.65
C ASN A 39 -24.77 -16.25 -4.81
N PRO A 40 -24.99 -16.68 -6.07
CA PRO A 40 -24.77 -15.82 -7.24
C PRO A 40 -25.80 -14.69 -7.36
N THR A 41 -26.96 -14.77 -6.70
CA THR A 41 -27.98 -13.71 -6.71
C THR A 41 -27.46 -12.44 -6.02
N LEU A 42 -26.62 -12.57 -4.98
CA LEU A 42 -26.00 -11.43 -4.29
C LEU A 42 -25.10 -10.61 -5.22
N ALA A 43 -24.39 -11.27 -6.13
CA ALA A 43 -23.55 -10.59 -7.12
C ALA A 43 -24.40 -9.75 -8.08
N ASN A 44 -25.55 -10.29 -8.51
CA ASN A 44 -26.45 -9.59 -9.42
C ASN A 44 -27.18 -8.41 -8.74
N THR A 45 -27.59 -8.58 -7.49
CA THR A 45 -28.35 -7.54 -6.76
C THR A 45 -27.45 -6.45 -6.20
N TYR A 46 -26.28 -6.80 -5.67
CA TYR A 46 -25.41 -5.87 -4.94
C TYR A 46 -24.06 -5.60 -5.63
N GLY A 47 -23.85 -6.11 -6.84
CA GLY A 47 -22.57 -6.03 -7.55
C GLY A 47 -21.99 -4.63 -7.64
N ASN A 48 -22.82 -3.62 -7.93
CA ASN A 48 -22.38 -2.22 -7.98
C ASN A 48 -21.91 -1.70 -6.62
N ALA A 49 -22.68 -1.97 -5.56
CA ALA A 49 -22.32 -1.55 -4.20
C ALA A 49 -21.03 -2.25 -3.74
N ILE A 50 -20.90 -3.54 -4.04
CA ILE A 50 -19.71 -4.33 -3.68
C ILE A 50 -18.49 -3.84 -4.47
N ALA A 51 -18.61 -3.54 -5.76
CA ALA A 51 -17.51 -3.01 -6.57
C ALA A 51 -16.98 -1.68 -6.01
N LEU A 52 -17.88 -0.78 -5.61
CA LEU A 52 -17.51 0.49 -4.96
C LEU A 52 -16.78 0.23 -3.63
N LEU A 53 -17.31 -0.64 -2.78
CA LEU A 53 -16.69 -0.97 -1.51
C LEU A 53 -15.31 -1.64 -1.68
N VAL A 54 -15.16 -2.51 -2.68
CA VAL A 54 -13.87 -3.12 -3.02
C VAL A 54 -12.86 -2.08 -3.46
N SER A 55 -13.25 -1.14 -4.32
CA SER A 55 -12.40 -0.02 -4.74
C SER A 55 -11.93 0.83 -3.55
N LEU A 56 -12.87 1.24 -2.68
CA LEU A 56 -12.55 1.99 -1.47
C LEU A 56 -11.65 1.22 -0.52
N THR A 57 -11.90 -0.08 -0.34
CA THR A 57 -11.09 -0.95 0.51
C THR A 57 -9.66 -1.10 -0.03
N ALA A 58 -9.50 -1.25 -1.34
CA ALA A 58 -8.18 -1.33 -1.97
C ALA A 58 -7.36 -0.05 -1.73
N ILE A 59 -7.97 1.14 -1.89
CA ILE A 59 -7.31 2.42 -1.60
C ILE A 59 -6.94 2.51 -0.12
N TYR A 60 -7.87 2.16 0.78
CA TYR A 60 -7.62 2.18 2.22
C TYR A 60 -6.43 1.29 2.60
N LEU A 61 -6.38 0.06 2.07
CA LEU A 61 -5.28 -0.87 2.34
C LEU A 61 -3.93 -0.35 1.84
N LEU A 62 -3.87 0.29 0.66
CA LEU A 62 -2.63 0.93 0.18
C LEU A 62 -2.15 2.02 1.14
N LEU A 63 -3.06 2.88 1.61
CA LEU A 63 -2.71 3.95 2.54
C LEU A 63 -2.23 3.40 3.89
N VAL A 64 -2.90 2.37 4.42
CA VAL A 64 -2.48 1.70 5.64
C VAL A 64 -1.09 1.08 5.48
N PHE A 65 -0.82 0.44 4.34
CA PHE A 65 0.49 -0.15 4.05
C PHE A 65 1.61 0.90 4.03
N VAL A 66 1.39 2.02 3.32
CA VAL A 66 2.35 3.14 3.28
C VAL A 66 2.56 3.74 4.68
N SER A 67 1.50 3.88 5.46
CA SER A 67 1.56 4.39 6.84
C SER A 67 2.36 3.46 7.75
N ALA A 68 2.13 2.15 7.65
CA ALA A 68 2.87 1.14 8.41
C ALA A 68 4.36 1.16 8.05
N PHE A 69 4.68 1.21 6.75
CA PHE A 69 6.07 1.31 6.28
C PHE A 69 6.75 2.58 6.79
N LYS A 70 6.06 3.73 6.74
CA LYS A 70 6.56 5.00 7.28
C LYS A 70 6.90 4.89 8.77
N LYS A 71 6.07 4.21 9.56
CA LYS A 71 6.31 3.99 10.99
C LYS A 71 7.57 3.16 11.23
N VAL A 72 7.75 2.07 10.48
CA VAL A 72 8.94 1.21 10.59
C VAL A 72 10.21 1.98 10.20
N LEU A 73 10.18 2.69 9.07
CA LEU A 73 11.31 3.53 8.64
C LEU A 73 11.66 4.59 9.69
N GLY A 74 10.65 5.24 10.29
CA GLY A 74 10.87 6.24 11.33
C GLY A 74 11.63 5.67 12.54
N VAL A 75 11.27 4.47 12.98
CA VAL A 75 11.99 3.78 14.07
C VAL A 75 13.41 3.43 13.66
N LEU A 76 13.61 2.91 12.45
CA LEU A 76 14.93 2.53 11.95
C LEU A 76 15.87 3.74 11.87
N ILE A 77 15.37 4.87 11.36
CA ILE A 77 16.09 6.13 11.28
C ILE A 77 16.45 6.64 12.67
N ALA A 78 15.51 6.60 13.63
CA ALA A 78 15.77 7.02 15.00
C ALA A 78 16.88 6.18 15.65
N ILE A 79 16.85 4.85 15.48
CA ILE A 79 17.91 3.97 15.97
C ILE A 79 19.25 4.33 15.33
N GLY A 80 19.28 4.55 14.01
CA GLY A 80 20.49 4.95 13.29
C GLY A 80 21.11 6.22 13.86
N TRP A 81 20.29 7.24 14.12
CA TRP A 81 20.76 8.50 14.73
C TRP A 81 21.26 8.31 16.16
N VAL A 82 20.55 7.55 17.00
CA VAL A 82 20.97 7.28 18.38
C VAL A 82 22.32 6.57 18.41
N LEU A 83 22.50 5.52 17.60
CA LEU A 83 23.76 4.78 17.50
C LEU A 83 24.90 5.67 17.02
N LEU A 84 24.65 6.53 16.04
CA LEU A 84 25.63 7.48 15.51
C LEU A 84 26.08 8.46 16.60
N ILE A 85 25.15 9.02 17.37
CA ILE A 85 25.47 9.94 18.48
C ILE A 85 26.32 9.22 19.54
N VAL A 86 25.96 8.00 19.92
CA VAL A 86 26.72 7.19 20.88
C VAL A 86 28.15 6.96 20.37
N ALA A 87 28.32 6.58 19.11
CA ALA A 87 29.64 6.36 18.51
C ALA A 87 30.50 7.64 18.52
N ILE A 88 29.91 8.81 18.24
CA ILE A 88 30.60 10.09 18.30
C ILE A 88 31.07 10.39 19.73
N ILE A 89 30.21 10.23 20.74
CA ILE A 89 30.56 10.48 22.14
C ILE A 89 31.70 9.56 22.60
N LEU A 90 31.63 8.27 22.23
CA LEU A 90 32.66 7.28 22.57
C LEU A 90 34.00 7.53 21.86
N ASN A 91 34.01 8.23 20.72
CA ASN A 91 35.24 8.57 19.99
C ASN A 91 35.89 9.86 20.54
N ILE A 92 35.09 10.76 21.11
CA ILE A 92 35.57 12.06 21.61
C ILE A 92 36.25 11.95 23.00
N HIS A 93 36.04 10.87 23.75
CA HIS A 93 36.74 10.58 25.01
C HIS A 93 37.88 9.57 24.78
#